data_AF-A0A930LDE8-F1
#
_entry.id   AF-A0A930LDE8-F1
#
_cell.length_a   1.000
_cell.length_b   1.000
_cell.length_c   1.000
_cell.angle_alpha   90.00
_cell.angle_beta   90.00
_cell.angle_gamma   90.00
#
_symmetry.space_group_name_H-M   'P 1'
#
loop_
_entity.id
_entity.type
_entity.pdbx_description
1 polymer ?
#
loop_
_entity_poly.entity_id
_entity_poly.type
_entity_poly.pdbx_seq_one_letter_code
_entity_poly.pdbx_strand_id
1 'polypeptide(L)'
;FATLRGEGIEVLTVTGLDVQGQGPFARTRGRTATYNELLRGIAEDHGAHIIDYWRWNDFLDWRLWADDRLHMNGLGHERFASRVLAQLGLPGVVTESVLPPEVQLTAREKIEQEARWVREFALPWIGRRLKGTSSGDGVSPKYPEWVPAASLKN
;
A
#
# COMPACT_ATOMS: atom_id res chain seq x y z
N PHE A 1 20.94 5.99 3.67
CA PHE A 1 20.47 7.34 3.32
C PHE A 1 21.61 8.24 2.86
N ALA A 2 22.64 8.50 3.67
CA ALA A 2 23.73 9.43 3.35
C ALA A 2 24.44 9.16 2.01
N THR A 3 24.81 7.91 1.71
CA THR A 3 25.47 7.56 0.44
C THR A 3 24.60 7.92 -0.78
N LEU A 4 23.33 7.50 -0.79
CA LEU A 4 22.40 7.81 -1.89
C LEU A 4 22.21 9.32 -2.07
N ARG A 5 22.00 10.05 -0.96
CA ARG A 5 21.81 11.50 -1.01
C ARG A 5 23.09 12.26 -1.41
N GLY A 6 24.26 11.74 -1.05
CA GLY A 6 25.55 12.26 -1.51
C GLY A 6 25.71 12.21 -3.04
N GLU A 7 25.04 11.26 -3.68
CA GLU A 7 24.93 11.14 -5.15
C GLU A 7 23.80 11.98 -5.75
N GLY A 8 23.16 12.87 -4.96
CA GLY A 8 22.03 13.69 -5.41
C GLY A 8 20.72 12.93 -5.61
N ILE A 9 20.61 11.71 -5.07
CA ILE A 9 19.38 10.90 -5.16
C ILE A 9 18.42 11.34 -4.06
N GLU A 10 17.20 11.73 -4.46
CA GLU A 10 16.10 11.96 -3.54
C GLU A 10 15.67 10.63 -2.89
N VAL A 11 15.63 10.61 -1.56
CA VAL A 11 15.25 9.42 -0.79
C VAL A 11 14.00 9.71 0.00
N LEU A 12 12.99 8.85 -0.17
CA LEU A 12 11.74 8.91 0.58
C LEU A 12 11.46 7.60 1.31
N THR A 13 10.65 7.70 2.36
CA THR A 13 10.02 6.58 3.04
C THR A 13 8.52 6.83 3.17
N VAL A 14 7.76 5.76 3.40
CA VAL A 14 6.29 5.81 3.47
C VAL A 14 5.85 5.17 4.78
N THR A 15 5.00 5.85 5.53
CA THR A 15 4.37 5.25 6.72
C THR A 15 3.34 4.19 6.31
N GLY A 16 3.02 3.26 7.22
CA GLY A 16 1.85 2.38 7.04
C GLY A 16 0.55 3.18 7.15
N LEU A 17 -0.51 2.72 6.50
CA LEU A 17 -1.85 3.30 6.57
C LEU A 17 -2.46 3.18 7.98
N ASP A 18 -3.23 4.19 8.40
CA ASP A 18 -4.14 4.04 9.54
C ASP A 18 -5.43 3.36 9.08
N VAL A 19 -5.60 2.09 9.41
CA VAL A 19 -6.83 1.33 9.10
C VAL A 19 -8.02 1.73 9.98
N GLN A 20 -7.86 2.61 10.97
CA GLN A 20 -8.92 3.10 11.88
C GLN A 20 -9.79 1.99 12.51
N GLY A 21 -9.20 0.82 12.76
CA GLY A 21 -9.92 -0.33 13.33
C GLY A 21 -10.81 -1.08 12.33
N GLN A 22 -10.71 -0.78 11.03
CA GLN A 22 -11.44 -1.43 9.96
C GLN A 22 -10.66 -2.59 9.34
N GLY A 23 -11.39 -3.51 8.73
CA GLY A 23 -10.83 -4.59 7.92
C GLY A 23 -10.00 -5.62 8.71
N PRO A 24 -9.34 -6.55 7.99
CA PRO A 24 -8.62 -7.68 8.60
C PRO A 24 -7.40 -7.26 9.44
N PHE A 25 -6.90 -6.03 9.27
CA PHE A 25 -5.71 -5.51 9.95
C PHE A 25 -6.02 -4.59 11.13
N ALA A 26 -7.29 -4.43 11.53
CA ALA A 26 -7.69 -3.59 12.66
C ALA A 26 -6.84 -3.79 13.92
N ARG A 27 -6.51 -5.05 14.25
CA ARG A 27 -5.73 -5.42 15.43
C ARG A 27 -4.24 -5.06 15.35
N THR A 28 -3.71 -4.74 14.16
CA THR A 28 -2.31 -4.35 14.01
C THR A 28 -2.11 -2.85 14.17
N ARG A 29 -3.19 -2.05 14.24
CA ARG A 29 -3.11 -0.57 14.27
C ARG A 29 -2.10 -0.04 15.29
N GLY A 30 -2.11 -0.55 16.53
CA GLY A 30 -1.15 -0.12 17.56
C GLY A 30 0.31 -0.41 17.18
N ARG A 31 0.58 -1.60 16.62
CA ARG A 31 1.91 -1.96 16.13
C ARG A 31 2.33 -1.11 14.92
N THR A 32 1.39 -0.83 14.02
CA THR A 32 1.63 0.05 12.86
C THR A 32 1.92 1.48 13.32
N ALA A 33 1.24 1.99 14.34
CA ALA A 33 1.53 3.31 14.91
C ALA A 33 2.95 3.39 15.46
N THR A 34 3.38 2.39 16.25
CA THR A 34 4.78 2.33 16.75
C THR A 34 5.79 2.25 15.60
N TYR A 35 5.54 1.41 14.60
CA TYR A 35 6.37 1.31 13.40
C TYR A 35 6.49 2.66 12.68
N ASN A 36 5.40 3.40 12.56
CA ASN A 36 5.38 4.70 11.90
C ASN A 36 6.16 5.77 12.67
N GLU A 37 6.12 5.78 14.01
CA GLU A 37 6.96 6.68 14.80
C GLU A 37 8.45 6.39 14.62
N LEU A 38 8.83 5.11 14.56
CA LEU A 38 10.22 4.74 14.29
C LEU A 38 10.66 5.17 12.88
N LEU A 39 9.79 5.02 11.88
CA LEU A 39 10.05 5.52 10.53
C LEU A 39 10.19 7.05 10.47
N ARG A 40 9.37 7.79 11.22
CA ARG A 40 9.45 9.25 11.32
C ARG A 40 10.80 9.67 11.88
N GLY A 41 11.26 9.04 12.96
CA GLY A 41 12.59 9.30 13.53
C GLY A 41 13.73 9.01 12.54
N ILE A 42 13.69 7.86 11.86
CA ILE A 42 14.68 7.53 10.82
C ILE A 42 14.69 8.57 9.69
N ALA A 43 13.51 9.04 9.26
CA ALA A 43 13.41 10.05 8.22
C ALA A 43 14.02 11.39 8.66
N GLU A 44 13.76 11.82 9.90
CA GLU A 44 14.31 13.03 10.50
C GLU A 44 15.84 12.94 10.64
N ASP A 45 16.35 11.88 11.26
CA ASP A 45 17.79 11.65 11.51
C ASP A 45 18.61 11.62 10.22
N HIS A 46 17.99 11.22 9.10
CA HIS A 46 18.66 11.06 7.82
C HIS A 46 18.20 12.05 6.74
N GLY A 47 17.32 12.99 7.08
CA GLY A 47 16.70 13.94 6.16
C GLY A 47 16.07 13.30 4.92
N ALA A 48 15.43 12.13 5.08
CA ALA A 48 14.64 11.52 4.02
C ALA A 48 13.24 12.15 3.99
N HIS A 49 12.64 12.24 2.80
CA HIS A 49 11.24 12.65 2.67
C HIS A 49 10.32 11.62 3.33
N ILE A 50 9.33 12.08 4.08
CA ILE A 50 8.30 11.20 4.64
C ILE A 50 6.97 11.41 3.94
N ILE A 51 6.52 10.36 3.26
CA ILE A 51 5.15 10.25 2.77
C ILE A 51 4.31 9.74 3.94
N ASP A 52 3.68 10.65 4.67
CA ASP A 52 2.90 10.30 5.86
C ASP A 52 1.50 9.75 5.50
N TYR A 53 1.50 8.58 4.87
CA TYR A 53 0.33 7.85 4.40
C TYR A 53 -0.68 7.55 5.52
N TRP A 54 -0.20 7.38 6.76
CA TRP A 54 -1.03 7.24 7.96
C TRP A 54 -2.10 8.34 8.10
N ARG A 55 -1.81 9.56 7.62
CA ARG A 55 -2.71 10.71 7.74
C ARG A 55 -3.73 10.82 6.58
N TRP A 56 -3.68 9.94 5.58
CA TRP A 56 -4.57 9.98 4.43
C TRP A 56 -5.80 9.10 4.64
N ASN A 57 -6.80 9.64 5.36
CA ASN A 57 -7.99 8.90 5.77
C ASN A 57 -8.89 8.44 4.62
N ASP A 58 -8.80 9.06 3.45
CA ASP A 58 -9.59 8.68 2.29
C ASP A 58 -9.15 7.34 1.67
N PHE A 59 -7.97 6.83 2.03
CA PHE A 59 -7.56 5.46 1.68
C PHE A 59 -8.27 4.38 2.49
N LEU A 60 -9.22 4.73 3.36
CA LEU A 60 -10.18 3.79 3.94
C LEU A 60 -11.32 3.43 2.97
N ASP A 61 -11.43 4.13 1.84
CA ASP A 61 -12.42 3.85 0.83
C ASP A 61 -12.07 2.57 0.05
N TRP A 62 -12.89 1.53 0.22
CA TRP A 62 -12.69 0.23 -0.45
C TRP A 62 -12.64 0.31 -1.97
N ARG A 63 -13.15 1.39 -2.60
CA ARG A 63 -13.03 1.62 -4.04
C ARG A 63 -11.59 1.87 -4.51
N LEU A 64 -10.65 2.13 -3.60
CA LEU A 64 -9.22 2.29 -3.89
C LEU A 64 -8.43 0.96 -3.80
N TRP A 65 -9.09 -0.12 -3.39
CA TRP A 65 -8.45 -1.41 -3.12
C TRP A 65 -8.91 -2.48 -4.11
N ALA A 66 -8.05 -3.45 -4.34
CA ALA A 66 -8.39 -4.67 -5.06
C ALA A 66 -9.28 -5.57 -4.20
N ASP A 67 -9.90 -6.56 -4.83
CA ASP A 67 -10.85 -7.48 -4.18
C ASP A 67 -10.24 -8.25 -2.99
N ASP A 68 -8.91 -8.40 -2.95
CA ASP A 68 -8.20 -9.04 -1.85
C ASP A 68 -8.17 -8.21 -0.56
N ARG A 69 -8.57 -6.92 -0.62
CA ARG A 69 -8.61 -5.97 0.49
C ARG A 69 -7.25 -5.71 1.14
N LEU A 70 -6.17 -5.93 0.38
CA LEU A 70 -4.79 -5.74 0.83
C LEU A 70 -4.00 -4.85 -0.13
N HIS A 71 -4.20 -4.99 -1.44
CA HIS A 71 -3.48 -4.21 -2.44
C HIS A 71 -4.35 -3.09 -2.98
N MET A 72 -3.72 -1.96 -3.33
CA MET A 72 -4.41 -0.91 -4.07
C MET A 72 -4.78 -1.41 -5.47
N ASN A 73 -5.94 -0.98 -5.97
CA ASN A 73 -6.26 -1.13 -7.39
C ASN A 73 -5.66 0.04 -8.19
N GLY A 74 -5.98 0.14 -9.49
CA GLY A 74 -5.50 1.22 -10.34
C GLY A 74 -5.80 2.62 -9.81
N LEU A 75 -7.04 2.86 -9.32
CA LEU A 75 -7.44 4.15 -8.75
C LEU A 75 -6.67 4.47 -7.46
N GLY A 76 -6.45 3.46 -6.60
CA GLY A 76 -5.61 3.58 -5.42
C GLY A 76 -4.18 3.99 -5.76
N HIS A 77 -3.57 3.32 -6.75
CA HIS A 77 -2.22 3.62 -7.20
C HIS A 77 -2.10 4.99 -7.85
N GLU A 78 -3.05 5.42 -8.68
CA GLU A 78 -3.08 6.76 -9.27
C GLU A 78 -3.12 7.84 -8.18
N ARG A 79 -4.03 7.68 -7.21
CA ARG A 79 -4.16 8.61 -6.08
C ARG A 79 -2.89 8.66 -5.24
N PHE A 80 -2.35 7.50 -4.90
CA PHE A 80 -1.13 7.42 -4.10
C PHE A 80 0.05 8.08 -4.83
N ALA A 81 0.24 7.76 -6.11
CA ALA A 81 1.30 8.34 -6.94
C ALA A 81 1.16 9.87 -7.08
N SER A 82 -0.07 10.36 -7.33
CA SER A 82 -0.35 11.79 -7.43
C SER A 82 0.09 12.54 -6.18
N ARG A 83 -0.22 12.00 -5.00
CA ARG A 83 0.13 12.65 -3.71
C ARG A 83 1.59 12.56 -3.36
N VAL A 84 2.25 11.43 -3.65
CA VAL A 84 3.70 11.31 -3.50
C VAL A 84 4.40 12.34 -4.38
N LEU A 85 4.02 12.43 -5.66
CA LEU A 85 4.62 13.38 -6.60
C LEU A 85 4.36 14.83 -6.18
N ALA A 86 3.16 15.16 -5.71
CA ALA A 86 2.86 16.48 -5.17
C ALA A 86 3.75 16.85 -3.97
N GLN A 87 4.02 15.91 -3.05
CA GLN A 87 4.93 16.12 -1.92
C GLN A 87 6.40 16.26 -2.34
N LEU A 88 6.77 15.71 -3.49
CA LEU A 88 8.09 15.88 -4.11
C LEU A 88 8.16 17.15 -5.00
N GLY A 89 7.16 18.02 -4.98
CA GLY A 89 7.14 19.26 -5.78
C GLY A 89 6.76 19.06 -7.24
N LEU A 90 6.18 17.91 -7.60
CA LEU A 90 5.74 17.54 -8.95
C LEU A 90 4.21 17.34 -9.02
N PRO A 91 3.38 18.31 -8.60
CA PRO A 91 1.93 18.16 -8.64
C PRO A 91 1.42 18.08 -10.10
N GLY A 92 0.35 17.32 -10.31
CA GLY A 92 -0.34 17.24 -11.62
C GLY A 92 0.29 16.31 -12.64
N VAL A 93 1.43 15.66 -12.34
CA VAL A 93 2.02 14.63 -13.20
C VAL A 93 1.12 13.40 -13.33
N VAL A 94 0.42 13.05 -12.24
CA VAL A 94 -0.60 12.00 -12.22
C VAL A 94 -1.91 12.64 -11.76
N THR A 95 -2.96 12.46 -12.56
CA THR A 95 -4.30 12.95 -12.25
C THR A 95 -5.01 11.94 -11.34
N GLU A 96 -5.62 12.41 -10.25
CA GLU A 96 -6.49 11.56 -9.44
C GLU A 96 -7.84 11.37 -10.15
N SER A 97 -8.12 10.14 -10.58
CA SER A 97 -9.41 9.79 -11.17
C SER A 97 -10.56 9.93 -10.16
N VAL A 98 -11.74 10.32 -10.66
CA VAL A 98 -12.96 10.37 -9.85
C VAL A 98 -13.38 8.95 -9.50
N LEU A 99 -13.68 8.71 -8.23
CA LEU A 99 -14.13 7.40 -7.78
C LEU A 99 -15.51 7.08 -8.36
N PRO A 100 -15.74 5.83 -8.81
CA PRO A 100 -17.07 5.40 -9.20
C PRO A 100 -18.03 5.51 -8.01
N PRO A 101 -19.34 5.70 -8.22
CA PRO A 101 -20.31 5.73 -7.13
C PRO A 101 -20.20 4.49 -6.23
N GLU A 102 -20.42 4.69 -4.93
CA GLU A 102 -20.44 3.57 -3.99
C GLU A 102 -21.65 2.68 -4.26
N VAL A 103 -21.41 1.37 -4.37
CA VAL A 103 -22.47 0.38 -4.54
C VAL A 103 -23.07 0.07 -3.18
N GLN A 104 -24.35 0.39 -2.99
CA GLN A 104 -25.07 0.08 -1.76
C GLN A 104 -25.51 -1.38 -1.77
N LEU A 105 -24.86 -2.19 -0.94
CA LEU A 105 -25.17 -3.61 -0.79
C LEU A 105 -26.22 -3.85 0.31
N THR A 106 -27.15 -4.75 0.06
CA THR A 106 -28.03 -5.32 1.07
C THR A 106 -27.23 -6.12 2.10
N ALA A 107 -27.82 -6.36 3.28
CA ALA A 107 -27.17 -7.18 4.32
C ALA A 107 -26.80 -8.59 3.83
N ARG A 108 -27.65 -9.18 2.98
CA ARG A 108 -27.40 -10.49 2.37
C ARG A 108 -26.19 -10.45 1.44
N GLU A 109 -26.13 -9.47 0.54
CA GLU A 109 -25.02 -9.32 -0.40
C GLU A 109 -23.69 -9.07 0.32
N LYS A 110 -23.70 -8.31 1.42
CA LYS A 110 -22.51 -8.13 2.28
C LYS A 110 -22.02 -9.46 2.83
N ILE A 111 -22.91 -10.27 3.40
CA ILE A 111 -22.56 -11.59 3.95
C ILE A 111 -22.01 -12.51 2.84
N GLU A 112 -22.66 -12.53 1.67
CA GLU A 112 -22.20 -13.32 0.53
C GLU A 112 -20.82 -12.86 0.03
N GLN A 113 -20.55 -11.56 0.01
CA GLN A 113 -19.25 -10.99 -0.34
C GLN A 113 -18.17 -11.38 0.68
N GLU A 114 -18.45 -11.28 1.98
CA GLU A 114 -17.53 -11.71 3.04
C GLU A 114 -17.20 -13.21 2.92
N ALA A 115 -18.21 -14.06 2.69
CA ALA A 115 -18.01 -15.49 2.53
C ALA A 115 -17.13 -15.83 1.31
N ARG A 116 -17.35 -15.14 0.18
CA ARG A 116 -16.48 -15.26 -1.00
C ARG A 116 -15.06 -14.82 -0.70
N TRP A 117 -14.87 -13.67 -0.06
CA TRP A 117 -13.54 -13.16 0.29
C TRP A 117 -12.77 -14.12 1.20
N VAL A 118 -13.44 -14.68 2.22
CA VAL A 118 -12.83 -15.69 3.10
C VAL A 118 -12.37 -16.91 2.31
N ARG A 119 -13.21 -17.41 1.41
CA ARG A 119 -12.91 -18.58 0.57
C ARG A 119 -11.72 -18.32 -0.36
N GLU A 120 -11.71 -17.18 -1.02
CA GLU A 120 -10.79 -16.88 -2.12
C GLU A 120 -9.44 -16.34 -1.65
N PHE A 121 -9.41 -15.59 -0.55
CA PHE A 121 -8.20 -14.90 -0.09
C PHE A 121 -7.73 -15.37 1.29
N ALA A 122 -8.61 -15.37 2.29
CA ALA A 122 -8.21 -15.63 3.67
C ALA A 122 -7.80 -17.09 3.94
N LEU A 123 -8.64 -18.06 3.53
CA LEU A 123 -8.36 -19.49 3.75
C LEU A 123 -7.06 -19.95 3.07
N PRO A 124 -6.77 -19.60 1.79
CA PRO A 124 -5.49 -19.93 1.18
C PRO A 124 -4.29 -19.33 1.91
N TRP A 125 -4.42 -18.09 2.41
CA TRP A 125 -3.36 -17.45 3.18
C TRP A 125 -3.08 -18.17 4.51
N ILE A 126 -4.13 -18.54 5.25
CA ILE A 126 -3.99 -19.34 6.50
C ILE A 126 -3.30 -20.67 6.19
N GLY A 127 -3.73 -21.36 5.12
CA GLY A 127 -3.14 -22.63 4.70
C GLY A 127 -1.65 -22.52 4.41
N ARG A 128 -1.20 -21.44 3.73
CA ARG A 128 0.23 -21.17 3.51
C ARG A 128 0.98 -20.91 4.81
N ARG A 129 0.41 -20.10 5.71
CA ARG A 129 1.03 -19.80 7.02
C ARG A 129 1.24 -21.07 7.86
N LEU A 130 0.27 -21.98 7.87
CA LEU A 130 0.39 -23.26 8.59
C LEU A 130 1.44 -24.19 7.96
N LYS A 131 1.57 -24.17 6.64
CA LYS A 131 2.60 -24.94 5.91
C LYS A 131 3.98 -24.30 5.96
N GLY A 132 4.12 -23.11 6.53
CA GLY A 132 5.37 -22.35 6.52
C GLY A 132 5.77 -21.85 5.13
N THR A 133 4.83 -21.78 4.18
CA THR A 133 5.10 -21.33 2.81
C THR A 133 4.67 -19.88 2.58
N SER A 134 5.30 -19.22 1.63
CA SER A 134 5.04 -17.85 1.20
C SER A 134 4.52 -17.80 -0.24
N SER A 135 3.86 -16.70 -0.61
CA SER A 135 3.53 -16.42 -2.02
C SER A 135 4.76 -16.16 -2.89
N GLY A 136 5.92 -15.90 -2.28
CA GLY A 136 7.20 -15.75 -2.96
C GLY A 136 7.99 -17.04 -3.16
N ASP A 137 7.53 -18.17 -2.61
CA ASP A 137 8.28 -19.43 -2.69
C ASP A 137 8.38 -19.89 -4.15
N GLY A 138 9.60 -20.13 -4.63
CA GLY A 138 9.86 -20.54 -6.00
C GLY A 138 9.69 -19.44 -7.06
N VAL A 139 9.43 -18.19 -6.67
CA VAL A 139 9.34 -17.04 -7.58
C VAL A 139 10.73 -16.47 -7.84
N SER A 140 11.19 -16.47 -9.09
CA SER A 140 12.42 -15.79 -9.50
C SER A 140 12.19 -14.28 -9.68
N PRO A 141 13.18 -13.42 -9.39
CA PRO A 141 13.06 -11.98 -9.63
C PRO A 141 12.73 -11.68 -11.10
N LYS A 142 11.77 -10.78 -11.35
CA LYS A 142 11.45 -10.30 -12.71
C LYS A 142 12.65 -9.59 -13.34
N TYR A 143 13.45 -8.91 -12.52
CA TYR A 143 14.71 -8.26 -12.88
C TYR A 143 15.78 -8.65 -11.84
N PRO A 144 16.60 -9.68 -12.11
CA PRO A 144 17.64 -10.13 -11.16
C PRO A 144 18.84 -9.17 -11.10
N GLU A 145 19.02 -8.38 -12.14
CA GLU A 145 20.06 -7.35 -12.26
C GLU A 145 19.42 -5.96 -12.29
N TRP A 146 20.23 -4.93 -12.01
CA TRP A 146 19.78 -3.54 -12.13
C TRP A 146 19.37 -3.22 -13.56
N VAL A 147 18.19 -2.59 -13.71
CA VAL A 147 17.68 -2.13 -15.01
C VAL A 147 17.22 -0.68 -14.90
N PRO A 148 17.47 0.16 -15.92
CA PRO A 148 16.91 1.50 -15.97
C PRO A 148 15.38 1.48 -15.99
N ALA A 149 14.74 2.43 -15.30
CA ALA A 149 13.28 2.53 -15.27
C ALA A 149 12.66 2.65 -16.68
N ALA A 150 13.33 3.38 -17.59
CA ALA A 150 12.89 3.53 -18.99
C ALA A 150 12.89 2.22 -19.80
N SER A 151 13.55 1.17 -19.30
CA SER A 151 13.61 -0.15 -19.95
C SER A 151 12.60 -1.16 -19.39
N LEU A 152 11.84 -0.76 -18.36
CA LEU A 152 10.82 -1.63 -17.78
C LEU A 152 9.72 -1.90 -18.80
N LYS A 153 9.40 -3.18 -19.00
CA LYS A 153 8.23 -3.57 -19.81
C LYS A 153 6.97 -3.43 -18.97
N ASN A 154 5.96 -2.74 -19.53
CA ASN A 154 4.59 -2.69 -19.00
C ASN A 154 4.00 -4.10 -18.88
#